data_AF-A0A959R6E1-F1
#
_entry.id   AF-A0A959R6E1-F1
#
_cell.length_a   1.000
_cell.length_b   1.000
_cell.length_c   1.000
_cell.angle_alpha   90.00
_cell.angle_beta   90.00
_cell.angle_gamma   90.00
#
_symmetry.space_group_name_H-M   'P 1'
#
loop_
_entity.id
_entity.type
_entity.pdbx_description
1 polymer ?
#
loop_
_entity_poly.entity_id
_entity_poly.type
_entity_poly.pdbx_seq_one_letter_code
_entity_poly.pdbx_strand_id
1 'polypeptide(L)'
;MSRDYVDGFNNGYMIAGRLPELAKQLSHPSLEAPWFEGFRDGREQFVKDQVKEMRPDWLRGDQQGAGKDEREKDHTRENPAQSAPPKEQDRD
;
A
#
# COMPACT_ATOMS: atom_id res chain seq x y z
N MET A 1 11.18 -6.81 -2.32
CA MET A 1 12.00 -5.74 -1.73
C MET A 1 13.18 -6.37 -1.02
N SER A 2 14.42 -5.91 -1.28
CA SER A 2 15.60 -6.39 -0.56
C SER A 2 15.66 -5.79 0.85
N ARG A 3 16.37 -6.44 1.78
CA ARG A 3 16.56 -5.91 3.13
C ARG A 3 17.34 -4.59 3.11
N ASP A 4 18.37 -4.52 2.26
CA ASP A 4 19.17 -3.32 2.07
C ASP A 4 18.34 -2.13 1.62
N TYR A 5 17.36 -2.34 0.72
CA TYR A 5 16.44 -1.29 0.31
C TYR A 5 15.60 -0.76 1.48
N VAL A 6 15.01 -1.67 2.27
CA VAL A 6 14.16 -1.29 3.41
C VAL A 6 14.97 -0.53 4.46
N ASP A 7 16.18 -0.99 4.76
CA ASP A 7 17.07 -0.30 5.69
C ASP A 7 17.47 1.08 5.14
N GLY A 8 17.80 1.16 3.84
CA GLY A 8 18.04 2.43 3.15
C GLY A 8 16.87 3.39 3.30
N PHE A 9 15.66 2.92 3.00
CA PHE A 9 14.41 3.69 3.10
C PHE A 9 14.18 4.26 4.49
N ASN A 10 14.24 3.42 5.51
CA ASN A 10 14.06 3.84 6.88
C ASN A 10 15.09 4.90 7.29
N ASN A 11 16.35 4.71 6.91
CA ASN A 11 17.41 5.69 7.16
C ASN A 11 17.15 7.01 6.43
N GLY A 12 16.78 6.97 5.15
CA GLY A 12 16.46 8.15 4.35
C GLY A 12 15.35 8.98 4.97
N TYR A 13 14.27 8.32 5.39
CA TYR A 13 13.13 8.95 6.04
C TYR A 13 13.51 9.58 7.39
N MET A 14 14.25 8.85 8.23
CA MET A 14 14.64 9.32 9.58
C MET A 14 15.66 10.45 9.53
N ILE A 15 16.66 10.37 8.63
CA ILE A 15 17.67 11.42 8.48
C ILE A 15 17.03 12.68 7.89
N ALA A 16 16.11 12.57 6.94
CA ALA A 16 15.42 13.73 6.39
C ALA A 16 14.70 14.57 7.46
N GLY A 17 14.12 13.92 8.48
CA GLY A 17 13.43 14.60 9.58
C GLY A 17 14.35 15.20 10.65
N ARG A 18 15.60 14.75 10.78
CA ARG A 18 16.54 15.25 11.80
C ARG A 18 17.63 16.14 11.22
N LEU A 19 18.14 15.80 10.04
CA LEU A 19 19.30 16.38 9.38
C LEU A 19 19.01 16.52 7.87
N PRO A 20 18.13 17.44 7.46
CA PRO A 20 17.65 17.53 6.07
C PRO A 20 18.77 17.84 5.07
N GLU A 21 19.75 18.69 5.45
CA GLU A 21 20.87 19.02 4.56
C GLU A 21 21.80 17.81 4.34
N LEU A 22 22.01 16.99 5.37
CA LEU A 22 22.77 15.75 5.26
C LEU A 22 22.04 14.75 4.37
N ALA A 23 20.73 14.57 4.55
CA ALA A 23 19.93 13.69 3.70
C ALA A 23 19.99 14.11 2.22
N LYS A 24 20.01 15.41 1.95
CA LYS A 24 20.17 15.96 0.60
C LYS A 24 21.53 15.59 -0.01
N GLN A 25 22.62 15.80 0.73
CA GLN A 25 23.96 15.44 0.26
C GLN A 25 24.12 13.94 0.03
N LEU A 26 23.61 13.10 0.94
CA LEU A 26 23.69 11.64 0.85
C LEU A 26 22.85 11.03 -0.27
N SER A 27 21.81 11.72 -0.73
CA SER A 27 20.95 11.26 -1.84
C SER A 27 21.49 11.62 -3.23
N HIS A 28 22.52 12.46 -3.29
CA HIS A 28 23.13 12.95 -4.53
C HIS A 28 24.05 11.95 -5.28
N PRO A 29 24.74 10.99 -4.62
CA PRO A 29 25.59 10.03 -5.32
C PRO A 29 24.76 9.08 -6.20
N SER A 30 25.16 8.91 -7.46
CA SER A 30 24.60 7.92 -8.41
C SER A 30 25.07 6.49 -8.11
N LEU A 31 25.02 6.08 -6.85
CA LEU A 31 25.34 4.71 -6.46
C LEU A 31 24.11 3.84 -6.70
N GLU A 32 24.20 2.96 -7.69
CA GLU A 32 23.18 1.95 -7.98
C GLU A 32 23.31 0.77 -7.01
N ALA A 33 23.07 1.02 -5.72
CA ALA A 33 22.87 -0.04 -4.74
C ALA A 33 21.45 0.06 -4.17
N PRO A 34 20.78 -1.08 -3.88
CA PRO A 34 19.42 -1.08 -3.35
C PRO A 34 19.25 -0.22 -2.10
N TRP A 35 20.29 -0.13 -1.26
CA TRP A 35 20.30 0.75 -0.09
C TRP A 35 20.20 2.24 -0.43
N PHE A 36 20.94 2.71 -1.43
CA PHE A 36 20.92 4.13 -1.84
C PHE A 36 19.62 4.49 -2.55
N GLU A 37 19.06 3.55 -3.31
CA GLU A 37 17.72 3.69 -3.90
C GLU A 37 16.66 3.86 -2.81
N GLY A 38 16.63 2.94 -1.84
CA GLY A 38 15.74 3.04 -0.69
C GLY A 38 15.92 4.35 0.06
N PHE A 39 17.17 4.77 0.31
CA PHE A 39 17.47 6.02 1.00
C PHE A 39 16.87 7.25 0.30
N ARG A 40 17.00 7.34 -1.01
CA ARG A 40 16.42 8.45 -1.80
C ARG A 40 14.90 8.44 -1.70
N ASP A 41 14.28 7.28 -1.86
CA ASP A 41 12.83 7.12 -1.79
C ASP A 41 12.29 7.48 -0.41
N GLY A 42 12.96 7.04 0.67
CA GLY A 42 12.58 7.37 2.05
C GLY A 42 12.65 8.86 2.35
N ARG A 43 13.70 9.54 1.86
CA ARG A 43 13.81 11.01 1.96
C ARG A 43 12.68 11.70 1.20
N GLU A 44 12.40 11.28 -0.03
CA GLU A 44 11.32 11.85 -0.83
C GLU A 44 9.95 11.64 -0.19
N GLN A 45 9.72 10.48 0.40
CA GLN A 45 8.51 10.20 1.15
C GLN A 45 8.35 11.15 2.33
N PHE A 46 9.40 11.39 3.11
CA PHE A 46 9.36 12.36 4.20
C PHE A 46 8.97 13.76 3.71
N VAL A 47 9.56 14.22 2.60
CA VAL A 47 9.22 15.54 2.01
C VAL A 47 7.76 15.59 1.58
N LYS A 48 7.25 14.53 0.93
CA LYS A 48 5.83 14.45 0.54
C LYS A 48 4.92 14.53 1.76
N ASP A 49 5.26 13.82 2.83
CA ASP A 49 4.44 13.80 4.04
C ASP A 49 4.50 15.14 4.79
N GLN A 50 5.65 15.81 4.84
CA GLN A 50 5.73 17.20 5.32
C GLN A 50 4.84 18.15 4.52
N VAL A 51 4.87 18.05 3.19
CA VAL A 51 4.00 18.88 2.33
C VAL A 51 2.53 18.59 2.62
N LYS A 52 2.14 17.31 2.80
CA LYS A 52 0.76 16.95 3.16
C LYS A 52 0.32 17.55 4.49
N GLU A 53 1.17 17.50 5.51
CA GLU A 53 0.92 18.08 6.83
C GLU A 53 0.83 19.60 6.77
N MET A 54 1.63 20.26 5.93
CA MET A 54 1.61 21.72 5.78
C MET A 54 0.45 22.25 4.92
N ARG A 55 -0.36 21.39 4.30
CA ARG A 55 -1.51 21.84 3.52
C ARG A 55 -2.58 22.45 4.44
N PRO A 56 -3.18 23.59 4.06
CA PRO A 56 -4.33 24.14 4.75
C PRO A 56 -5.50 23.14 4.79
N ASP A 57 -6.33 23.22 5.83
CA ASP A 57 -7.42 22.25 6.08
C ASP A 57 -8.40 22.09 4.91
N TRP A 58 -8.63 23.15 4.13
CA TRP A 58 -9.50 23.12 2.95
C TRP A 58 -8.95 22.29 1.78
N LEU A 59 -7.67 21.91 1.81
CA LEU A 59 -6.99 21.11 0.78
C LEU A 59 -6.65 19.68 1.26
N ARG A 60 -6.96 19.33 2.52
CA ARG A 60 -6.63 18.03 3.11
C ARG A 60 -7.61 16.90 2.72
N GLY A 61 -8.78 17.22 2.18
CA GLY A 61 -9.89 16.27 1.95
C GLY A 61 -9.77 15.30 0.76
N ASP A 62 -8.94 15.58 -0.25
CA ASP A 62 -9.00 14.85 -1.53
C ASP A 62 -8.20 13.54 -1.60
N GLN A 63 -7.45 13.15 -0.56
CA GLN A 63 -6.56 11.97 -0.63
C GLN A 63 -6.97 10.77 0.25
N GLN A 64 -8.06 10.85 1.00
CA GLN A 64 -8.57 9.70 1.78
C GLN A 64 -9.59 8.83 1.02
N GLY A 65 -9.88 9.13 -0.25
CA GLY A 65 -10.96 8.51 -1.03
C GLY A 65 -10.57 7.42 -2.05
N ALA A 66 -9.32 6.96 -2.11
CA ALA A 66 -8.90 5.93 -3.08
C ALA A 66 -8.78 4.52 -2.45
N GLY A 67 -9.66 4.18 -1.51
CA GLY A 67 -9.68 2.87 -0.89
C GLY A 67 -10.87 2.68 0.05
N LYS A 68 -12.06 2.47 -0.52
CA LYS A 68 -13.23 1.85 0.13
C LYS A 68 -14.40 1.76 -0.86
N ASP A 69 -14.33 0.80 -1.79
CA ASP A 69 -15.54 0.19 -2.35
C ASP A 69 -15.20 -1.14 -3.05
N GLU A 70 -14.73 -2.12 -2.28
CA GLU A 70 -15.08 -3.51 -2.59
C GLU A 70 -16.00 -3.97 -1.47
N ARG A 71 -17.28 -3.66 -1.67
CA ARG A 71 -18.37 -4.21 -0.89
C ARG A 71 -18.32 -5.72 -1.03
N GLU A 72 -18.07 -6.41 0.08
CA GLU A 72 -18.61 -7.74 0.33
C GLU A 72 -20.09 -7.74 -0.05
N LYS A 73 -20.37 -8.17 -1.28
CA LYS A 73 -21.67 -8.74 -1.65
C LYS A 73 -21.45 -10.24 -1.64
N ASP A 74 -21.61 -10.80 -0.45
CA ASP A 74 -21.93 -12.20 -0.26
C ASP A 74 -23.24 -12.46 -1.03
N HIS A 75 -23.10 -12.89 -2.28
CA HIS A 75 -24.19 -13.47 -3.02
C HIS A 75 -24.46 -14.84 -2.41
N THR A 76 -25.33 -14.85 -1.41
CA THR A 76 -26.13 -16.01 -1.03
C THR A 76 -26.89 -16.45 -2.27
N ARG A 77 -26.26 -17.30 -3.08
CA ARG A 77 -26.92 -18.03 -4.15
C ARG A 77 -27.56 -19.24 -3.50
N GLU A 78 -28.81 -19.04 -3.08
CA GLU A 78 -29.75 -20.12 -2.84
C GLU A 78 -29.64 -21.12 -4.00
N ASN A 79 -29.43 -22.38 -3.66
CA ASN A 79 -29.35 -23.50 -4.58
C ASN A 79 -30.69 -24.26 -4.54
N PRO A 80 -31.71 -23.88 -5.34
CA PRO A 80 -32.87 -24.73 -5.53
C PRO A 80 -32.68 -25.50 -6.83
N ALA A 81 -32.25 -26.76 -6.75
CA ALA A 81 -32.70 -27.86 -7.61
C ALA A 81 -31.67 -29.01 -7.60
N GLN A 82 -31.76 -29.86 -6.58
CA GLN A 82 -31.54 -31.29 -6.78
C GLN A 82 -32.79 -32.04 -6.32
N SER A 83 -33.88 -31.85 -7.06
CA SER A 83 -35.00 -32.79 -7.06
C SER A 83 -34.68 -33.88 -8.07
N ALA A 84 -34.03 -34.96 -7.61
CA ALA A 84 -34.05 -36.24 -8.31
C ALA A 84 -35.10 -37.12 -7.61
N PRO A 85 -36.16 -37.58 -8.30
CA PRO A 85 -37.16 -38.44 -7.70
C PRO A 85 -36.60 -39.86 -7.48
N PRO A 86 -36.99 -40.56 -6.40
CA PRO A 86 -36.70 -41.97 -6.26
C PRO A 86 -37.57 -42.75 -7.26
N LYS A 87 -36.96 -43.57 -8.11
CA LYS A 87 -37.70 -44.59 -8.86
C LYS A 87 -37.81 -45.84 -8.00
N GLU A 88 -38.98 -45.95 -7.39
CA GLU A 88 -39.61 -47.19 -6.96
C GLU A 88 -39.78 -48.09 -8.19
N GLN A 89 -39.26 -49.31 -8.16
CA GLN A 89 -39.66 -50.37 -9.07
C GLN A 89 -40.17 -51.52 -8.20
N ASP A 90 -41.50 -51.59 -8.12
CA ASP A 90 -42.23 -52.77 -7.73
C ASP A 90 -42.03 -53.89 -8.76
N ARG A 91 -41.71 -55.06 -8.19
CA ARG A 91 -42.13 -56.43 -8.50
C ARG A 91 -42.83 -56.73 -9.82
N ASP A 92 -42.32 -57.75 -10.51
CA ASP A 92 -43.07 -58.97 -10.85
C ASP A 92 -42.15 -60.20 -10.68
#